data_AF-Q9N1S1-F1
#
_entry.id   AF-Q9N1S1-F1
#
_cell.length_a   1.000
_cell.length_b   1.000
_cell.length_c   1.000
_cell.angle_alpha   90.00
_cell.angle_beta   90.00
_cell.angle_gamma   90.00
#
_symmetry.space_group_name_H-M   'P 1'
#
loop_
_entity.id
_entity.type
_entity.pdbx_description
1 polymer ?
#
loop_
_entity_poly.entity_id
_entity_poly.type
_entity_poly.pdbx_seq_one_letter_code
_entity_poly.pdbx_strand_id
1 'polypeptide(L)'
;QEYPDEIEFIFKPSCVPLMRCGGCCNDESLECVPTEEFNITMQIMRIKPHQGQHIGEMSFLQHNKCECRPKKDKARQENPCGPCSERRKHLFVQDPQTCKCSCKNTDSRCKARQLELNERTCR
;
A
#
# COMPACT_ATOMS: atom_id res chain seq x y z
N GLN A 1 11.04 -3.63 -1.01
CA GLN A 1 11.42 -4.95 -1.56
C GLN A 1 11.75 -4.71 -3.03
N GLU A 2 12.95 -5.11 -3.48
CA GLU A 2 13.48 -4.71 -4.81
C GLU A 2 13.08 -5.68 -5.93
N TYR A 3 13.13 -6.98 -5.67
CA TYR A 3 12.81 -8.03 -6.65
C TYR A 3 11.72 -8.95 -6.09
N PRO A 4 10.43 -8.53 -6.16
CA PRO A 4 9.33 -9.33 -5.62
C PRO A 4 9.10 -10.63 -6.41
N ASP A 5 9.48 -10.68 -7.69
CA ASP A 5 9.25 -11.83 -8.57
C ASP A 5 10.31 -12.93 -8.43
N GLU A 6 11.48 -12.64 -7.85
CA GLU A 6 12.53 -13.65 -7.60
C GLU A 6 12.24 -14.47 -6.33
N ILE A 7 11.20 -15.31 -6.38
CA ILE A 7 10.76 -16.14 -5.25
C ILE A 7 11.47 -17.50 -5.16
N GLU A 8 12.18 -17.92 -6.22
CA GLU A 8 12.83 -19.23 -6.30
C GLU A 8 14.10 -19.34 -5.44
N PHE A 9 14.69 -18.21 -5.06
CA PHE A 9 16.00 -18.15 -4.42
C PHE A 9 15.90 -17.60 -2.99
N ILE A 10 16.72 -18.16 -2.11
CA ILE A 10 17.06 -17.54 -0.84
C ILE A 10 18.34 -16.73 -1.06
N PHE A 11 18.32 -15.45 -0.72
CA PHE A 11 19.46 -14.55 -0.89
C PHE A 11 20.31 -14.44 0.37
N LYS A 12 21.64 -14.49 0.19
CA LYS A 12 22.60 -14.20 1.25
C LYS A 12 23.60 -13.13 0.76
N PRO A 13 23.65 -11.95 1.42
CA PRO A 13 22.77 -11.51 2.51
C PRO A 13 21.31 -11.35 2.05
N SER A 14 20.36 -11.41 2.98
CA SER A 14 18.93 -11.22 2.68
C SER A 14 18.56 -9.75 2.41
N CYS A 15 19.41 -8.81 2.85
CA CYS A 15 19.29 -7.39 2.60
C CYS A 15 20.64 -6.78 2.25
N VAL A 16 20.62 -5.68 1.51
CA VAL A 16 21.81 -4.91 1.12
C VAL A 16 21.65 -3.45 1.55
N PRO A 17 22.74 -2.80 1.98
CA PRO A 17 22.70 -1.37 2.28
C PRO A 17 22.68 -0.57 0.98
N LEU A 18 21.67 0.29 0.82
CA LEU A 18 21.53 1.19 -0.34
C LEU A 18 21.34 2.62 0.16
N MET A 19 21.94 3.58 -0.54
CA MET A 19 21.62 4.98 -0.30
C MET A 19 20.25 5.28 -0.90
N ARG A 20 19.32 5.68 -0.03
CA ARG A 20 17.96 6.07 -0.39
C ARG A 20 17.65 7.40 0.28
N CYS A 21 16.85 8.21 -0.40
CA CYS A 21 16.32 9.44 0.18
C CYS A 21 15.48 9.09 1.41
N GLY A 22 15.65 9.84 2.48
CA GLY A 22 14.94 9.66 3.73
C GLY A 22 15.08 10.89 4.62
N GLY A 23 14.09 11.14 5.46
CA GLY A 23 14.02 12.32 6.32
C GLY A 23 12.70 13.08 6.16
N CYS A 24 12.57 14.16 6.93
CA CYS A 24 11.46 15.09 6.84
C CYS A 24 11.83 16.31 5.99
N CYS A 25 10.81 16.94 5.42
CA CYS A 25 10.91 18.26 4.80
C CYS A 25 10.46 19.34 5.79
N ASN A 26 10.75 20.60 5.48
CA ASN A 26 10.36 21.73 6.32
C ASN A 26 8.84 22.01 6.31
N ASP A 27 8.09 21.35 5.44
CA ASP A 27 6.64 21.48 5.30
C ASP A 27 6.02 20.10 5.03
N GLU A 28 4.89 19.81 5.67
CA GLU A 28 4.19 18.51 5.56
C GLU A 28 3.53 18.29 4.20
N SER A 29 3.29 19.35 3.43
CA SER A 29 2.82 19.28 2.04
C SER A 29 3.90 18.82 1.06
N LEU A 30 5.17 18.77 1.49
CA LEU A 30 6.30 18.33 0.68
C LEU A 30 6.65 16.86 0.97
N GLU A 31 7.24 16.21 -0.02
CA GLU A 31 7.85 14.87 0.10
C GLU A 31 9.30 14.89 -0.36
N CYS A 32 10.16 14.15 0.35
CA CYS A 32 11.56 13.97 -0.02
C CYS A 32 11.66 12.92 -1.13
N VAL A 33 12.01 13.36 -2.32
CA VAL A 33 12.06 12.51 -3.53
C VAL A 33 13.44 12.55 -4.17
N PRO A 34 13.88 11.45 -4.82
CA PRO A 34 15.13 11.45 -5.57
C PRO A 34 15.02 12.35 -6.81
N THR A 35 16.10 13.08 -7.09
CA THR A 35 16.25 13.89 -8.31
C THR A 35 17.33 13.33 -9.24
N GLU A 36 18.20 12.47 -8.72
CA GLU A 36 19.23 11.77 -9.47
C GLU A 36 19.39 10.35 -8.92
N GLU A 37 19.33 9.37 -9.81
CA GLU A 37 19.37 7.95 -9.49
C GLU A 37 20.38 7.23 -10.38
N PHE A 38 20.95 6.15 -9.86
CA PHE A 38 21.81 5.24 -10.61
C PHE A 38 21.70 3.83 -10.06
N ASN A 39 22.05 2.83 -10.87
CA ASN A 39 22.10 1.44 -10.42
C ASN A 39 23.50 1.10 -9.94
N ILE A 40 23.57 0.37 -8.83
CA ILE A 40 24.80 -0.29 -8.39
C ILE A 40 24.66 -1.79 -8.52
N THR A 41 25.74 -2.46 -8.90
CA THR A 41 25.76 -3.91 -9.03
C THR A 41 26.51 -4.52 -7.86
N MET A 42 25.90 -5.49 -7.19
CA MET A 42 26.49 -6.24 -6.09
C MET A 42 26.51 -7.72 -6.41
N GLN A 43 27.51 -8.42 -5.87
CA GLN A 43 27.57 -9.88 -5.89
C GLN A 43 26.76 -10.45 -4.73
N ILE A 44 25.69 -11.17 -5.04
CA ILE A 44 24.77 -11.75 -4.06
C ILE A 44 24.77 -13.27 -4.22
N MET A 45 24.83 -13.97 -3.09
CA MET A 45 24.70 -15.43 -3.10
C MET A 45 23.24 -15.82 -3.26
N ARG A 46 22.96 -16.57 -4.32
CA ARG A 46 21.65 -17.14 -4.65
C ARG A 46 21.65 -18.61 -4.28
N ILE A 47 20.73 -19.01 -3.39
CA ILE A 47 20.62 -20.38 -2.89
C ILE A 47 19.29 -20.95 -3.37
N LYS A 48 19.35 -22.02 -4.18
CA LYS A 48 18.18 -22.85 -4.52
C LYS A 48 18.12 -24.03 -3.55
N PRO A 49 17.09 -24.14 -2.70
CA PRO A 49 16.95 -25.28 -1.79
C PRO A 49 17.08 -26.60 -2.55
N HIS A 50 17.87 -27.53 -2.02
CA HIS A 50 18.12 -28.86 -2.59
C HIS A 50 18.81 -28.93 -3.96
N GLN A 51 19.17 -27.80 -4.59
CA GLN A 51 19.84 -27.78 -5.90
C GLN A 51 21.24 -27.18 -5.86
N GLY A 52 21.51 -26.25 -4.93
CA GLY A 52 22.84 -25.69 -4.71
C GLY A 52 22.84 -24.17 -4.53
N GLN A 53 24.03 -23.58 -4.55
CA GLN A 53 24.23 -22.14 -4.39
C GLN A 53 25.28 -21.62 -5.38
N HIS A 54 25.10 -20.37 -5.82
CA HIS A 54 26.08 -19.68 -6.66
C HIS A 54 26.07 -18.18 -6.34
N ILE A 55 27.17 -17.50 -6.67
CA ILE A 55 27.24 -16.04 -6.61
C ILE A 55 26.77 -15.52 -7.97
N GLY A 56 25.82 -14.59 -7.96
CA GLY A 56 25.41 -13.89 -9.16
C GLY A 56 25.31 -12.40 -8.91
N GLU A 57 25.46 -11.63 -9.98
CA GLU A 57 25.31 -10.18 -9.92
C GLU A 57 23.84 -9.79 -9.84
N MET A 58 23.56 -8.76 -9.05
CA MET A 58 22.25 -8.13 -8.91
C MET A 58 22.44 -6.62 -8.93
N SER A 59 21.55 -5.92 -9.62
CA SER A 59 21.57 -4.46 -9.70
C SER A 59 20.55 -3.87 -8.74
N PHE A 60 20.85 -2.73 -8.12
CA PHE A 60 19.96 -2.09 -7.16
C PHE A 60 19.92 -0.59 -7.43
N LEU A 61 18.72 -0.01 -7.40
CA LEU A 61 18.55 1.43 -7.55
C LEU A 61 19.11 2.17 -6.34
N GLN A 62 19.90 3.20 -6.57
CA GLN A 62 20.49 4.06 -5.55
C GLN A 62 20.19 5.52 -5.87
N HIS A 63 19.94 6.30 -4.82
CA HIS A 63 19.67 7.73 -4.96
C HIS A 63 20.98 8.51 -4.73
N ASN A 64 21.33 9.41 -5.63
CA ASN A 64 22.49 10.29 -5.52
C ASN A 64 22.12 11.66 -4.92
N LYS A 65 20.96 12.19 -5.33
CA LYS A 65 20.46 13.51 -4.89
C LYS A 65 18.99 13.44 -4.55
N CYS A 66 18.58 14.23 -3.56
CA CYS A 66 17.22 14.29 -3.02
C CYS A 66 16.78 15.73 -2.85
N GLU A 67 15.51 16.01 -3.11
CA GLU A 67 14.91 17.33 -2.88
C GLU A 67 13.50 17.19 -2.30
N CYS A 68 13.06 18.22 -1.58
CA CYS A 68 11.68 18.35 -1.13
C CYS A 68 10.83 18.93 -2.26
N ARG A 69 9.88 18.15 -2.77
CA ARG A 69 8.95 18.56 -3.83
C ARG A 69 7.51 18.49 -3.31
N PRO A 70 6.58 19.32 -3.83
CA PRO A 70 5.17 19.22 -3.47
C PRO A 70 4.64 17.82 -3.71
N LYS A 71 3.95 17.26 -2.72
CA LYS A 71 3.24 15.99 -2.88
C LYS A 71 2.31 16.13 -4.06
N LYS A 72 2.40 15.23 -5.03
CA LYS A 72 1.33 15.12 -6.02
C LYS A 72 0.10 14.73 -5.22
N ASP A 73 -0.93 15.57 -5.24
CA ASP A 73 -2.25 15.17 -4.80
C ASP A 73 -2.58 13.91 -5.59
N LYS A 74 -2.41 12.74 -4.95
CA LYS A 74 -3.19 11.58 -5.30
C LYS A 74 -4.57 12.08 -5.03
N ALA A 75 -5.24 12.61 -6.06
CA ALA A 75 -6.64 12.95 -6.00
C ALA A 75 -7.26 11.75 -5.30
N ARG A 76 -7.61 11.96 -4.03
CA ARG A 76 -8.45 11.05 -3.27
C ARG A 76 -9.52 10.76 -4.29
N GLN A 77 -9.65 9.52 -4.77
CA GLN A 77 -10.73 9.20 -5.71
C GLN A 77 -11.96 9.85 -5.07
N GLU A 78 -12.38 10.98 -5.63
CA GLU A 78 -13.50 11.70 -5.10
C GLU A 78 -14.59 10.71 -5.41
N ASN A 79 -15.03 9.96 -4.39
CA ASN A 79 -16.18 9.11 -4.57
C ASN A 79 -17.23 10.05 -5.14
N PRO A 80 -17.67 9.86 -6.40
CA PRO A 80 -18.63 10.78 -7.00
C PRO A 80 -19.95 10.75 -6.21
N CYS A 81 -20.11 9.75 -5.34
CA CYS A 81 -21.16 9.58 -4.38
C CYS A 81 -20.86 10.28 -3.05
N GLY A 82 -21.84 11.05 -2.56
CA GLY A 82 -21.84 11.56 -1.18
C GLY A 82 -21.91 10.44 -0.12
N PRO A 83 -21.56 10.72 1.14
CA PRO A 83 -21.57 9.73 2.20
C PRO A 83 -22.98 9.22 2.53
N CYS A 84 -23.13 7.90 2.72
CA CYS A 84 -24.42 7.28 3.12
C CYS A 84 -24.97 7.76 4.47
N SER A 85 -24.10 8.19 5.38
CA SER A 85 -24.48 8.75 6.70
C SER A 85 -23.34 9.59 7.24
N GLU A 86 -23.61 10.74 7.84
CA GLU A 86 -22.53 11.56 8.43
C GLU A 86 -21.89 10.90 9.65
N ARG A 87 -22.71 10.33 10.55
CA ARG A 87 -22.26 9.80 11.85
C ARG A 87 -21.89 8.32 11.81
N ARG A 88 -22.40 7.55 10.84
CA ARG A 88 -22.35 6.07 10.87
C ARG A 88 -21.88 5.44 9.57
N LYS A 89 -20.95 6.09 8.86
CA LYS A 89 -20.36 5.59 7.59
C LYS A 89 -19.93 4.13 7.66
N HIS A 90 -19.39 3.69 8.81
CA HIS A 90 -18.87 2.34 8.98
C HIS A 90 -19.94 1.22 8.95
N LEU A 91 -21.23 1.53 9.16
CA LEU A 91 -22.32 0.55 9.16
C LEU A 91 -22.96 0.33 7.78
N PHE A 92 -22.64 1.19 6.82
CA PHE A 92 -23.20 1.13 5.47
C PHE A 92 -22.14 0.65 4.47
N VAL A 93 -22.60 -0.01 3.42
CA VAL A 93 -21.85 -0.28 2.19
C VAL A 93 -22.46 0.59 1.10
N GLN A 94 -21.61 1.22 0.29
CA GLN A 94 -22.06 2.00 -0.85
C GLN A 94 -21.61 1.33 -2.14
N ASP A 95 -22.54 1.16 -3.07
CA ASP A 95 -22.23 0.74 -4.42
C ASP A 95 -21.56 1.90 -5.18
N PRO A 96 -20.34 1.73 -5.72
CA PRO A 96 -19.59 2.83 -6.33
C PRO A 96 -20.09 3.26 -7.71
N GLN A 97 -20.95 2.45 -8.37
CA GLN A 97 -21.50 2.78 -9.69
C GLN A 97 -22.88 3.43 -9.58
N THR A 98 -23.68 3.03 -8.59
CA THR A 98 -25.07 3.48 -8.41
C THR A 98 -25.26 4.39 -7.21
N CYS A 99 -24.23 4.59 -6.38
CA CYS A 99 -24.26 5.31 -5.11
C CYS A 99 -25.26 4.75 -4.09
N LYS A 100 -25.82 3.56 -4.32
CA LYS A 100 -26.82 2.95 -3.45
C LYS A 100 -26.19 2.54 -2.12
N CYS A 101 -26.81 2.97 -1.03
CA CYS A 101 -26.40 2.64 0.32
C CYS A 101 -27.20 1.44 0.85
N SER A 102 -26.51 0.46 1.44
CA SER A 102 -27.13 -0.68 2.11
C SER A 102 -26.47 -0.94 3.46
N CYS A 103 -27.19 -1.56 4.39
CA CYS A 103 -26.63 -1.93 5.68
C CYS A 103 -25.65 -3.09 5.55
N LYS A 104 -24.54 -3.02 6.30
CA LYS A 104 -23.62 -4.17 6.46
C LYS A 104 -24.27 -5.33 7.21
N ASN A 105 -25.16 -5.04 8.15
CA ASN A 105 -25.95 -6.06 8.84
C ASN A 105 -27.15 -6.47 7.98
N THR A 106 -27.44 -7.76 7.98
CA THR A 106 -28.63 -8.32 7.35
C THR A 106 -29.75 -8.48 8.36
N ASP A 107 -31.00 -8.39 7.90
CA ASP A 107 -32.20 -8.63 8.70
C ASP A 107 -32.16 -10.00 9.39
N SER A 108 -31.72 -11.04 8.69
CA SER A 108 -31.53 -12.39 9.23
C SER A 108 -30.59 -12.42 10.44
N ARG A 109 -29.52 -11.62 10.43
CA ARG A 109 -28.54 -11.53 11.52
C ARG A 109 -29.09 -10.79 12.73
N CYS A 110 -29.92 -9.76 12.52
CA CYS A 110 -30.61 -9.08 13.61
C CYS A 110 -31.68 -9.99 14.25
N LYS A 111 -32.47 -10.69 13.43
CA LYS A 111 -33.49 -11.63 13.89
C LYS A 111 -32.90 -12.79 14.70
N ALA A 112 -31.73 -13.30 14.33
CA ALA A 112 -31.01 -14.31 15.13
C ALA A 112 -30.65 -13.82 16.55
N ARG A 113 -30.59 -12.50 16.75
CA ARG A 113 -30.38 -11.85 18.05
C ARG A 113 -31.67 -11.30 18.67
N GLN A 114 -32.83 -11.65 18.11
CA GLN A 114 -34.15 -11.15 18.52
C GLN A 114 -34.27 -9.62 18.39
N LEU A 115 -33.59 -9.04 17.40
CA LEU A 115 -33.62 -7.62 17.07
C LEU A 115 -34.19 -7.42 15.66
N GLU A 116 -34.72 -6.22 15.41
CA GLU A 116 -35.17 -5.81 14.08
C GLU A 116 -34.19 -4.81 13.47
N LEU A 117 -33.80 -5.03 12.21
CA LEU A 117 -32.88 -4.14 11.51
C LEU A 117 -33.60 -2.85 11.09
N ASN A 118 -33.12 -1.72 11.58
CA ASN A 118 -33.52 -0.41 11.08
C ASN A 118 -32.65 -0.01 9.88
N GLU A 119 -33.15 -0.19 8.67
CA GLU A 119 -32.40 0.08 7.43
C GLU A 119 -31.95 1.55 7.27
N ARG A 120 -32.67 2.50 7.88
CA ARG A 120 -32.29 3.93 7.83
C ARG A 120 -31.11 4.26 8.72
N THR A 121 -30.90 3.49 9.79
CA THR A 121 -29.86 3.78 10.81
C THR A 121 -28.84 2.64 10.98
N CYS A 122 -29.04 1.54 10.25
CA CYS A 122 -28.36 0.25 10.34
C CYS A 122 -28.15 -0.25 11.78
N ARG A 123 -29.22 -0.23 12.58
CA ARG A 123 -29.24 -0.75 13.94
C ARG A 123 -30.01 -2.05 14.03
#